data_AF-A0A1F3ABA2-F1
#
_entry.id   AF-A0A1F3ABA2-F1
#
_cell.length_a   1.000
_cell.length_b   1.000
_cell.length_c   1.000
_cell.angle_alpha   90.00
_cell.angle_beta   90.00
_cell.angle_gamma   90.00
#
_symmetry.space_group_name_H-M   'P 1'
#
loop_
_entity.id
_entity.type
_entity.pdbx_description
1 polymer ?
#
loop_
_entity_poly.entity_id
_entity_poly.type
_entity_poly.pdbx_seq_one_letter_code
_entity_poly.pdbx_strand_id
1 'polypeptide(L)'
;MADSDQLVRAAVTVENTGTDWLQLRYSGNSFDISIGGTLSGTTVTLQRKRPTEAASAARDIEAFTEAVEKVGEMRGRWDVRLFVKTGEIGSGAPVLELGTAG
;
A
#
# COMPACT_ATOMS: atom_id res chain seq x y z
N MET A 1 7.28 17.13 -17.30
CA MET A 1 8.16 16.16 -16.63
C MET A 1 7.32 14.90 -16.51
N ALA A 2 7.66 13.87 -17.28
CA ALA A 2 6.98 12.58 -17.17
C ALA A 2 7.31 12.00 -15.79
N ASP A 3 6.28 11.54 -15.08
CA ASP A 3 6.48 10.82 -13.84
C ASP A 3 7.17 9.50 -14.19
N SER A 4 8.23 9.14 -13.47
CA SER A 4 8.78 7.80 -13.64
C SER A 4 7.73 6.84 -13.11
N ASP A 5 7.20 5.96 -13.96
CA ASP A 5 6.33 4.86 -13.56
C ASP A 5 6.94 4.15 -12.34
N GLN A 6 6.27 4.23 -11.19
CA GLN A 6 6.69 3.59 -9.95
C GLN A 6 5.77 2.42 -9.68
N LEU A 7 6.36 1.26 -9.40
CA LEU A 7 5.66 0.07 -8.98
C LEU A 7 6.40 -0.55 -7.79
N VAL A 8 5.71 -0.72 -6.67
CA VAL A 8 6.21 -1.40 -5.48
C VAL A 8 5.37 -2.64 -5.23
N ARG A 9 6.02 -3.75 -4.89
CA ARG A 9 5.38 -5.05 -4.70
C ARG A 9 5.92 -5.79 -3.49
N ALA A 10 5.09 -6.60 -2.84
CA ALA A 10 5.50 -7.48 -1.75
C ALA A 10 4.67 -8.75 -1.70
N ALA A 11 5.34 -9.90 -1.54
CA ALA A 11 4.68 -11.14 -1.12
C ALA A 11 4.68 -11.18 0.41
N VAL A 12 3.51 -11.38 1.02
CA VAL A 12 3.39 -11.41 2.47
C VAL A 12 3.26 -12.85 2.95
N THR A 13 4.23 -13.27 3.75
CA THR A 13 4.25 -14.58 4.42
C THR A 13 4.39 -14.47 5.94
N VAL A 14 4.63 -13.25 6.45
CA VAL A 14 4.78 -12.94 7.87
C VAL A 14 4.18 -11.55 8.15
N GLU A 15 3.83 -11.31 9.41
CA GLU A 15 3.37 -10.00 9.88
C GLU A 15 4.46 -8.91 9.83
N ASN A 16 4.05 -7.66 10.08
CA ASN A 16 4.90 -6.48 10.06
C ASN A 16 5.66 -6.31 8.72
N THR A 17 5.01 -6.69 7.62
CA THR A 17 5.56 -6.73 6.27
C THR A 17 4.57 -6.09 5.29
N GLY A 18 5.09 -5.51 4.22
CA GLY A 18 4.27 -4.87 3.21
C GLY A 18 5.11 -4.36 2.04
N THR A 19 4.50 -3.56 1.18
CA THR A 19 5.23 -2.90 0.09
C THR A 19 6.20 -1.86 0.64
N ASP A 20 7.18 -1.50 -0.18
CA ASP A 20 7.90 -0.24 0.00
C ASP A 20 6.93 0.96 -0.09
N TRP A 21 7.41 2.12 0.32
CA TRP A 21 6.67 3.37 0.22
C TRP A 21 6.63 3.88 -1.22
N LEU A 22 5.44 3.91 -1.81
CA LEU A 22 5.15 4.58 -3.06
C LEU A 22 5.06 6.09 -2.84
N GLN A 23 5.76 6.86 -3.67
CA GLN A 23 5.92 8.30 -3.47
C GLN A 23 4.95 9.10 -4.35
N LEU A 24 3.92 9.67 -3.74
CA LEU A 24 2.96 10.55 -4.42
C LEU A 24 3.43 12.01 -4.32
N ARG A 25 3.79 12.62 -5.45
CA ARG A 25 4.53 13.90 -5.47
C ARG A 25 3.76 15.09 -6.05
N TYR A 26 2.63 14.85 -6.71
CA TYR A 26 1.85 15.87 -7.42
C TYR A 26 0.63 16.35 -6.63
N SER A 27 -0.05 17.38 -7.13
CA SER A 27 -1.24 17.96 -6.51
C SER A 27 -2.47 17.06 -6.63
N GLY A 28 -2.52 16.20 -7.64
CA GLY A 28 -3.47 15.10 -7.80
C GLY A 28 -2.72 13.87 -8.28
N ASN A 29 -2.62 12.85 -7.44
CA ASN A 29 -1.98 11.59 -7.77
C ASN A 29 -3.07 10.53 -7.83
N SER A 30 -3.10 9.78 -8.92
CA SER A 30 -3.83 8.53 -9.01
C SER A 30 -2.80 7.39 -8.91
N PHE A 31 -3.17 6.33 -8.22
CA PHE A 31 -2.33 5.16 -8.07
C PHE A 31 -3.20 3.91 -8.03
N ASP A 32 -2.69 2.83 -8.61
CA ASP A 32 -3.35 1.54 -8.61
C ASP A 32 -3.01 0.78 -7.32
N ILE A 33 -4.01 0.08 -6.80
CA ILE A 33 -3.93 -0.81 -5.66
C ILE A 33 -4.36 -2.19 -6.14
N SER A 34 -3.43 -3.14 -6.08
CA SER A 34 -3.72 -4.55 -6.32
C SER A 34 -3.37 -5.37 -5.08
N ILE A 35 -4.33 -6.15 -4.60
CA ILE A 35 -4.14 -7.17 -3.58
C ILE A 35 -4.60 -8.48 -4.18
N GLY A 36 -3.64 -9.28 -4.61
CA GLY A 36 -3.87 -10.61 -5.17
C GLY A 36 -3.71 -11.72 -4.13
N GLY A 37 -4.04 -12.94 -4.56
CA GLY A 37 -3.92 -14.14 -3.73
C GLY A 37 -5.07 -14.31 -2.73
N THR A 38 -4.83 -15.12 -1.70
CA THR A 38 -5.82 -15.39 -0.64
C THR A 38 -5.37 -14.75 0.66
N LEU A 39 -6.25 -13.97 1.30
CA LEU A 39 -5.93 -13.31 2.57
C LEU A 39 -6.17 -14.23 3.77
N SER A 40 -7.22 -15.07 3.78
CA SER A 40 -7.53 -16.06 4.84
C SER A 40 -7.16 -15.62 6.26
N GLY A 41 -7.89 -14.61 6.77
CA GLY A 41 -7.65 -14.03 8.09
C GLY A 41 -6.55 -12.96 8.13
N THR A 42 -5.86 -12.72 7.01
CA THR A 42 -4.93 -11.60 6.87
C THR A 42 -5.71 -10.31 6.63
N THR A 43 -5.35 -9.25 7.35
CA THR A 43 -5.82 -7.89 7.06
C THR A 43 -4.67 -7.08 6.49
N VAL A 44 -4.89 -6.49 5.31
CA VAL A 44 -3.93 -5.60 4.67
C VAL A 44 -4.40 -4.17 4.86
N THR A 45 -3.56 -3.32 5.42
CA THR A 45 -3.88 -1.92 5.68
C THR A 45 -3.16 -1.01 4.68
N LEU A 46 -3.91 -0.14 3.98
CA LEU A 46 -3.34 0.99 3.27
C LEU A 46 -2.95 2.08 4.28
N GLN A 47 -1.67 2.43 4.30
CA GLN A 47 -1.13 3.46 5.16
C GLN A 47 -0.62 4.65 4.36
N ARG A 48 -0.70 5.84 4.94
CA ARG A 48 0.01 7.04 4.44
C ARG A 48 0.83 7.70 5.52
N LYS A 49 1.84 8.45 5.08
CA LYS A 49 2.57 9.44 5.88
C LYS A 49 3.02 10.61 5.01
N ARG A 50 3.45 11.70 5.64
CA ARG A 50 4.20 12.76 4.97
C ARG A 50 5.60 12.25 4.58
N PRO A 51 6.20 12.79 3.51
CA PRO A 51 7.57 12.42 3.13
C PRO A 51 8.61 12.62 4.24
N THR A 52 8.39 13.63 5.09
CA THR A 52 9.27 13.96 6.23
C THR A 52 8.94 13.20 7.51
N GLU A 53 7.83 12.44 7.54
CA GLU A 53 7.44 11.66 8.72
C GLU A 53 8.15 10.30 8.72
N ALA A 54 8.48 9.82 9.92
CA ALA A 54 8.96 8.46 10.15
C ALA A 54 7.85 7.42 9.87
N ALA A 55 8.22 6.18 9.59
CA ALA A 55 7.26 5.11 9.32
C ALA A 55 6.31 4.83 10.50
N SER A 56 6.75 5.06 11.74
CA SER A 56 5.92 4.92 12.95
C SER A 56 4.82 5.97 13.08
N ALA A 57 4.91 7.08 12.35
CA ALA A 57 3.87 8.11 12.30
C ALA A 57 2.85 7.87 11.16
N ALA A 58 2.96 6.73 10.47
CA ALA A 58 2.02 6.34 9.44
C ALA A 58 0.60 6.20 9.99
N ARG A 59 -0.36 6.57 9.16
CA ARG A 59 -1.78 6.59 9.49
C ARG A 59 -2.48 5.62 8.57
N ASP A 60 -3.35 4.81 9.15
CA ASP A 60 -4.19 3.88 8.42
C ASP A 60 -5.31 4.64 7.73
N ILE A 61 -5.63 4.24 6.50
CA ILE A 61 -6.64 4.90 5.66
C ILE A 61 -7.77 3.94 5.35
N GLU A 62 -7.41 2.72 4.98
CA GLU A 62 -8.34 1.69 4.52
C GLU A 62 -7.75 0.33 4.88
N ALA A 63 -8.61 -0.63 5.18
CA ALA A 63 -8.24 -2.00 5.50
C ALA A 63 -8.98 -2.96 4.56
N PHE A 64 -8.26 -3.98 4.10
CA PHE A 64 -8.75 -4.97 3.16
C PHE A 64 -8.61 -6.36 3.78
N THR A 65 -9.71 -7.11 3.75
CA THR A 65 -9.78 -8.51 4.22
C THR A 65 -10.01 -9.50 3.09
N GLU A 66 -10.12 -8.99 1.85
CA GLU A 66 -10.28 -9.77 0.62
C GLU A 66 -9.36 -9.20 -0.47
N ALA A 67 -9.17 -9.96 -1.54
CA ALA A 67 -8.44 -9.50 -2.72
C ALA A 67 -9.16 -8.31 -3.37
N VAL A 68 -8.41 -7.34 -3.91
CA VAL A 68 -8.97 -6.11 -4.47
C VAL A 68 -8.13 -5.59 -5.63
N GLU A 69 -8.82 -5.00 -6.61
CA GLU A 69 -8.24 -4.16 -7.66
C GLU A 69 -8.95 -2.81 -7.62
N LYS A 70 -8.23 -1.72 -7.36
CA LYS A 70 -8.83 -0.40 -7.14
C LYS A 70 -7.87 0.72 -7.54
N VAL A 71 -8.44 1.82 -8.03
CA VAL A 71 -7.71 3.08 -8.21
C VAL A 71 -7.89 3.94 -6.96
N GLY A 72 -6.77 4.35 -6.35
CA GLY A 72 -6.71 5.33 -5.27
C GLY A 72 -6.40 6.72 -5.80
N GLU A 73 -6.95 7.74 -5.15
CA GLU A 73 -6.67 9.15 -5.45
C GLU A 73 -6.28 9.91 -4.20
N MET A 74 -5.21 10.70 -4.28
CA MET A 74 -4.79 11.58 -3.19
C MET A 74 -4.30 12.94 -3.69
N ARG A 75 -4.73 13.98 -2.96
CA ARG A 75 -4.26 15.35 -3.17
C ARG A 75 -3.07 15.70 -2.28
N GLY A 76 -2.06 16.31 -2.88
CA GLY A 76 -0.84 16.75 -2.24
C GLY A 76 0.23 15.65 -2.11
N ARG A 77 1.30 15.96 -1.37
CA ARG A 77 2.46 15.07 -1.21
C ARG A 77 2.29 14.09 -0.07
N TRP A 78 2.37 12.81 -0.41
CA TRP A 78 2.20 11.68 0.50
C TRP A 78 3.15 10.56 0.11
N ASP A 79 3.54 9.74 1.08
CA ASP A 79 4.06 8.41 0.83
C ASP A 79 2.98 7.41 1.27
N VAL A 80 2.71 6.39 0.45
CA VAL A 80 1.70 5.36 0.72
C VAL A 80 2.30 3.96 0.65
N ARG A 81 1.75 3.01 1.40
CA ARG A 81 2.12 1.59 1.31
C ARG A 81 0.95 0.68 1.68
N LEU A 82 0.98 -0.55 1.22
CA LEU A 82 0.15 -1.62 1.77
C LEU A 82 0.95 -2.38 2.82
N PHE A 83 0.36 -2.66 3.98
CA PHE A 83 1.08 -3.21 5.12
C PHE A 83 0.20 -4.15 5.96
N VAL A 84 0.74 -5.29 6.36
CA VAL A 84 0.14 -6.21 7.32
C VAL A 84 0.81 -5.98 8.67
N LYS A 85 0.07 -5.54 9.68
CA LYS A 85 0.63 -5.25 11.00
C LYS A 85 0.81 -6.52 11.83
N THR A 86 1.49 -6.38 12.96
CA THR A 86 1.55 -7.42 14.00
C THR A 86 0.14 -7.81 14.44
N GLY A 87 -0.14 -9.11 14.46
CA GLY A 87 -1.44 -9.69 14.80
C GLY A 87 -2.46 -9.71 13.65
N GLU A 88 -2.14 -9.15 12.49
CA GLU A 88 -3.05 -9.08 11.33
C GLU A 88 -2.72 -10.11 10.24
N ILE A 89 -1.76 -11.02 10.46
CA ILE A 89 -1.43 -12.10 9.52
C ILE A 89 -2.30 -13.34 9.77
N GLY A 90 -2.90 -13.87 8.70
CA GLY A 90 -3.62 -15.13 8.72
C GLY A 90 -2.83 -16.28 8.09
N SER A 91 -3.52 -17.30 7.60
CA SER A 91 -2.89 -18.42 6.86
C SER A 91 -2.79 -18.18 5.35
N GLY A 92 -3.24 -17.01 4.90
CA GLY A 92 -3.16 -16.58 3.52
C GLY A 92 -1.74 -16.25 3.07
N ALA A 93 -1.58 -16.10 1.75
CA ALA A 93 -0.35 -15.66 1.11
C ALA A 93 -0.68 -14.56 0.08
N PRO A 94 -1.06 -13.35 0.54
CA PRO A 94 -1.41 -12.28 -0.37
C PRO A 94 -0.17 -11.69 -1.04
N VAL A 95 -0.37 -11.19 -2.26
CA VAL A 95 0.61 -10.40 -3.01
C VAL A 95 0.07 -8.98 -3.13
N LEU A 96 0.86 -8.02 -2.69
CA LEU A 96 0.48 -6.61 -2.60
C LEU A 96 1.23 -5.83 -3.66
N GLU A 97 0.53 -5.01 -4.44
CA GLU A 97 1.14 -4.12 -5.42
C GLU A 97 0.52 -2.71 -5.33
N LEU A 98 1.37 -1.69 -5.46
CA LEU A 98 0.98 -0.30 -5.62
C LEU A 98 1.76 0.32 -6.77
N GLY A 99 1.11 1.07 -7.64
CA GLY A 99 1.82 1.78 -8.71
C GLY A 99 1.16 3.06 -9.17
N THR A 100 1.91 3.94 -9.83
CA THR A 100 1.40 5.18 -10.44
C THR A 100 1.50 5.08 -11.95
N ALA A 101 0.39 5.26 -12.66
CA ALA A 101 0.44 5.46 -14.11
C ALA A 101 1.10 6.81 -14.42
N GLY A 102 2.18 6.79 -15.22
CA GLY A 102 2.91 7.97 -15.68
C GLY A 102 2.18 8.77 -16.77
#